data_AF-A0A378N9R7-F1
#
_entry.id   AF-A0A378N9R7-F1
#
_cell.length_a   1.000
_cell.length_b   1.000
_cell.length_c   1.000
_cell.angle_alpha   90.00
_cell.angle_beta   90.00
_cell.angle_gamma   90.00
#
_symmetry.space_group_name_H-M   'P 1'
#
loop_
_entity.id
_entity.type
_entity.pdbx_description
1 polymer ?
#
loop_
_entity_poly.entity_id
_entity_poly.type
_entity_poly.pdbx_seq_one_letter_code
_entity_poly.pdbx_strand_id
1 'polypeptide(L)' 'MSLIDTQPEFIEQSLNTIETQYGTIEQYAQRVLGITAKEIEALRANYLA' A
#
# COMPACT_ATOMS: atom_id res chain seq x y z
N MET A 1 -6.05 14.78 -23.81
CA MET A 1 -5.59 14.38 -22.46
C MET A 1 -6.83 14.03 -21.64
N SER A 2 -7.04 12.75 -21.34
CA SER A 2 -8.08 12.33 -20.40
C SER A 2 -7.53 12.52 -18.99
N LEU A 3 -8.20 13.32 -18.16
CA LEU A 3 -7.91 13.46 -16.73
C LEU A 3 -8.46 12.27 -15.91
N ILE A 4 -9.20 11.37 -16.54
CA ILE A 4 -9.96 10.29 -15.88
C ILE A 4 -9.20 8.96 -15.99
N ASP A 5 -8.15 8.90 -16.81
CA ASP A 5 -7.39 7.66 -17.03
C ASP A 5 -6.39 7.45 -15.89
N THR A 6 -6.40 6.26 -15.30
CA THR A 6 -5.35 5.82 -14.37
C THR A 6 -4.05 5.62 -15.15
N GLN A 7 -3.05 6.45 -14.86
CA GLN A 7 -1.70 6.32 -15.41
C GLN A 7 -0.80 5.56 -14.42
N PRO A 8 0.03 4.61 -14.87
CA PRO A 8 0.94 3.84 -13.99
C PRO A 8 1.81 4.72 -13.09
N GLU A 9 2.23 5.88 -13.60
CA GLU A 9 3.10 6.83 -12.91
C GLU A 9 2.44 7.39 -11.64
N PHE A 10 1.11 7.49 -11.58
CA PHE A 10 0.40 7.91 -10.37
C PHE A 10 0.46 6.85 -9.27
N ILE A 11 0.46 5.57 -9.65
CA ILE A 11 0.64 4.46 -8.72
C ILE A 11 2.09 4.47 -8.21
N GLU A 12 3.07 4.62 -9.11
CA GLU A 12 4.49 4.68 -8.76
C GLU A 12 4.78 5.84 -7.80
N GLN A 13 4.25 7.03 -8.05
CA GLN A 13 4.43 8.17 -7.14
C GLN A 13 3.79 7.94 -5.78
N SER A 14 2.63 7.26 -5.73
CA SER A 14 1.98 6.90 -4.48
C SER A 14 2.84 5.92 -3.68
N LEU A 15 3.39 4.89 -4.33
CA LEU A 15 4.28 3.91 -3.72
C LEU A 15 5.57 4.56 -3.21
N ASN A 16 6.23 5.38 -4.02
CA ASN A 16 7.43 6.12 -3.62
C ASN A 16 7.19 7.01 -2.40
N THR A 17 6.01 7.66 -2.35
CA THR A 17 5.61 8.50 -1.20
C THR A 17 5.44 7.66 0.06
N ILE A 18 4.79 6.49 -0.07
CA ILE A 18 4.61 5.55 1.04
C ILE A 18 5.96 5.06 1.56
N GLU A 19 6.85 4.62 0.68
CA GLU A 19 8.18 4.13 1.06
C GLU A 19 9.03 5.23 1.70
N THR A 20 9.03 6.45 1.14
CA THR A 20 9.81 7.57 1.66
C THR A 20 9.35 8.01 3.06
N GLN A 21 8.04 8.05 3.32
CA GLN A 21 7.50 8.57 4.58
C GLN A 21 7.35 7.49 5.66
N TYR A 22 7.07 6.24 5.25
CA TYR A 22 6.68 5.18 6.18
C TYR A 22 7.60 3.96 6.13
N GLY A 23 8.50 3.86 5.14
CA GLY A 23 9.46 2.76 4.99
C GLY A 23 8.93 1.64 4.09
N THR A 24 7.82 1.01 4.47
CA THR A 24 7.16 -0.03 3.67
C THR A 24 5.65 0.15 3.62
N ILE A 25 4.99 -0.48 2.65
CA ILE A 25 3.52 -0.52 2.56
C ILE A 25 2.91 -1.12 3.83
N GLU A 26 3.54 -2.13 4.43
CA GLU A 26 3.07 -2.74 5.68
C GLU A 26 3.18 -1.79 6.86
N GLN A 27 4.29 -1.05 6.97
CA GLN A 27 4.47 -0.04 8.01
C GLN A 27 3.47 1.11 7.86
N TYR A 28 3.17 1.51 6.62
CA TYR A 28 2.10 2.47 6.34
C TYR A 28 0.73 1.95 6.77
N ALA A 29 0.37 0.72 6.39
CA ALA A 29 -0.89 0.09 6.76
C ALA A 29 -1.06 -0.02 8.29
N GLN A 30 0.02 -0.37 9.00
CA GLN A 30 0.02 -0.42 10.46
C GLN A 30 -0.15 0.95 11.11
N ARG A 31 0.60 1.96 10.63
CA ARG A 31 0.66 3.29 11.27
C ARG A 31 -0.54 4.18 10.94
N VAL A 32 -1.01 4.15 9.70
CA VAL A 32 -2.04 5.07 9.19
C VAL A 32 -3.42 4.44 9.21
N LEU A 33 -3.51 3.14 8.88
CA LEU A 33 -4.80 2.44 8.79
C LEU A 33 -5.11 1.63 10.06
N GLY A 34 -4.15 1.51 10.99
CA GLY A 34 -4.31 0.76 12.24
C GLY A 34 -4.39 -0.75 12.05
N ILE A 35 -4.00 -1.26 10.88
CA ILE A 35 -4.04 -2.69 10.57
C ILE A 35 -2.96 -3.40 11.37
N THR A 36 -3.31 -4.41 12.14
CA THR A 36 -2.36 -5.14 12.97
C THR A 36 -1.53 -6.13 12.14
N ALA A 37 -0.35 -6.52 12.63
CA ALA A 37 0.46 -7.55 11.99
C ALA A 37 -0.30 -8.89 11.84
N LYS A 38 -1.16 -9.24 12.80
CA LYS A 38 -2.01 -10.43 12.73
C LYS A 38 -3.00 -10.38 11.56
N GLU A 39 -3.57 -9.21 11.30
CA GLU A 39 -4.47 -9.02 10.16
C GLU A 39 -3.72 -9.08 8.82
N ILE A 40 -2.49 -8.54 8.74
CA ILE A 40 -1.64 -8.67 7.54
C ILE A 40 -1.33 -10.14 7.26
N GLU A 41 -0.94 -10.91 8.26
CA GLU A 41 -0.67 -12.35 8.09
C GLU A 41 -1.95 -13.12 7.67
N ALA A 42 -3.11 -12.76 8.22
CA ALA A 42 -4.39 -13.33 7.79
C ALA A 42 -4.72 -13.00 6.32
N LEU A 43 -4.43 -11.77 5.87
CA LEU A 43 -4.59 -11.39 4.46
C LEU A 43 -3.66 -12.21 3.56
N ARG A 44 -2.38 -12.34 3.91
CA ARG A 44 -1.41 -13.14 3.16
C ARG A 44 -1.88 -14.59 3.03
N ALA A 45 -2.31 -15.21 4.12
CA ALA A 45 -2.83 -16.58 4.10
C ALA A 45 -4.07 -16.75 3.22
N ASN A 46 -4.93 -15.74 3.13
CA ASN A 46 -6.17 -15.81 2.34
C ASN A 46 -5.96 -15.55 0.84
N TYR A 47 -4.99 -14.70 0.48
CA TYR A 47 -4.83 -14.22 -0.91
C TYR A 47 -3.60 -14.79 -1.63
N LEU A 48 -2.61 -15.32 -0.92
CA LEU A 48 -1.35 -15.83 -1.48
C LEU A 48 -1.15 -17.35 -1.28
N ALA A 49 -2.23 -18.07 -0.97
CA ALA A 49 -2.23 -19.52 -0.78
C ALA A 49 -1.82 -20.31 -2.04
#